data_AF-A0A1Q7YV20-F1
#
_entry.id   AF-A0A1Q7YV20-F1
#
_cell.length_a   1.000
_cell.length_b   1.000
_cell.length_c   1.000
_cell.angle_alpha   90.00
_cell.angle_beta   90.00
_cell.angle_gamma   90.00
#
_symmetry.space_group_name_H-M   'P 1'
#
loop_
_entity.id
_entity.type
_entity.pdbx_description
1 polymer ?
#
loop_
_entity_poly.entity_id
_entity_poly.type
_entity_poly.pdbx_seq_one_letter_code
_entity_poly.pdbx_strand_id
1 'polypeptide(L)'
;MWKLSLQRLGETAFLITFFLIWLPRAIPAQSIIAFFWPIYHWYGVDYYIPLVKAPGILIGSVLACFVAVFVREYVADSRAIAKIPTRIHVAGTRGKTTTTRLIGAALRHHGWRVVTKTTGKAAMLIDPEGTERGIRDNREQPNIREQPRIIKSVADAGGADAIVFECMSIRPKNIIAESKFVRSTISVITNVRADHLDVMGPSLEDVAWNLSGIVPNNGVVVTAEKKYMPVIRRRAEEMSAKVVEVDPDTVPDEYLAKFSYMIFKENIALALRVCELLKVPPDEALKGMFDARPDPGVTRILNGVIANHNVRLIAAFGVNDVDSTRLVFQELSLRGAIGEQRMLVGMFHAREDRVTRTLEFAQLMARMPFEKIL
;
A
#
# COMPACT_ATOMS: atom_id res chain seq x y z
N MET A 1 -19.22 22.34 13.34
CA MET A 1 -18.51 21.79 14.51
C MET A 1 -17.01 21.70 14.19
N TRP A 2 -16.19 22.55 14.82
CA TRP A 2 -14.76 22.64 14.56
C TRP A 2 -14.04 21.38 15.08
N LYS A 3 -13.54 20.51 14.18
CA LYS A 3 -12.62 19.43 14.57
C LYS A 3 -11.25 20.04 14.83
N LEU A 4 -10.91 20.28 16.10
CA LEU A 4 -9.53 20.57 16.47
C LEU A 4 -8.65 19.35 16.10
N SER A 5 -7.55 19.60 15.38
CA SER A 5 -6.55 18.56 15.15
C SER A 5 -5.87 18.20 16.47
N LEU A 6 -5.46 16.94 16.64
CA LEU A 6 -4.71 16.47 17.81
C LEU A 6 -3.47 17.33 18.10
N GLN A 7 -2.83 17.85 17.03
CA GLN A 7 -1.71 18.77 17.14
C GLN A 7 -2.11 20.09 17.79
N ARG A 8 -3.23 20.70 17.38
CA ARG A 8 -3.75 21.93 18.00
C ARG A 8 -4.18 21.73 19.45
N LEU A 9 -4.71 20.55 19.80
CA LEU A 9 -5.02 20.20 21.19
C LEU A 9 -3.74 20.11 22.03
N GLY A 10 -2.68 19.51 21.50
CA GLY A 10 -1.36 19.43 22.14
C GLY A 10 -0.71 20.82 22.31
N GLU A 11 -0.72 21.65 21.28
CA GLU A 11 -0.20 23.03 21.32
C GLU A 11 -0.99 23.89 22.32
N THR A 12 -2.31 23.74 22.36
CA THR A 12 -3.17 24.47 23.31
C THR A 12 -2.90 24.02 24.75
N ALA A 13 -2.78 22.70 24.99
CA ALA A 13 -2.44 22.17 26.31
C ALA A 13 -1.04 22.61 26.77
N PHE A 14 -0.06 22.65 25.87
CA PHE A 14 1.28 23.16 26.14
C PHE A 14 1.25 24.65 26.48
N LEU A 15 0.57 25.48 25.68
CA LEU A 15 0.45 26.92 25.93
C LEU A 15 -0.24 27.21 27.28
N ILE A 16 -1.34 26.53 27.57
CA ILE A 16 -2.03 26.66 28.86
C ILE A 16 -1.08 26.29 30.01
N THR A 17 -0.36 25.18 29.89
CA THR A 17 0.60 24.73 30.91
C THR A 17 1.76 25.71 31.06
N PHE A 18 2.30 26.22 29.95
CA PHE A 18 3.39 27.18 29.92
C PHE A 18 2.97 28.49 30.57
N PHE A 19 1.81 29.04 30.22
CA PHE A 19 1.29 30.26 30.84
C PHE A 19 0.98 30.05 32.32
N LEU A 20 0.39 28.92 32.72
CA LEU A 20 0.12 28.64 34.14
C LEU A 20 1.39 28.54 35.00
N ILE A 21 2.52 28.09 34.42
CA ILE A 21 3.79 27.95 35.15
C ILE A 21 4.62 29.24 35.11
N TRP A 22 4.67 29.92 33.97
CA TRP A 22 5.64 31.01 33.73
C TRP A 22 5.04 32.41 33.80
N LEU A 23 3.75 32.59 33.47
CA LEU A 23 3.09 33.90 33.57
C LEU A 23 3.12 34.48 35.00
N PRO A 24 2.94 33.69 36.08
CA PRO A 24 3.08 34.19 37.45
C PRO A 24 4.49 34.70 37.79
N ARG A 25 5.53 34.23 37.08
CA ARG A 25 6.92 34.67 37.29
C ARG A 25 7.26 35.96 36.56
N ALA A 26 6.51 36.30 35.52
CA ALA A 26 6.75 37.49 34.69
C ALA A 26 6.07 38.77 35.23
N ILE A 27 5.20 38.64 36.24
CA ILE A 27 4.45 39.77 36.80
C ILE A 27 5.22 40.33 38.03
N PRO A 28 5.57 41.65 38.05
CA PRO A 28 6.39 42.25 39.10
C PRO A 28 5.75 42.27 40.50
N ALA A 29 4.42 42.29 40.57
CA ALA A 29 3.65 42.35 41.82
C ALA A 29 3.49 40.96 42.47
N GLN A 30 4.61 40.36 42.85
CA GLN A 30 4.69 39.01 43.46
C GLN A 30 3.79 38.85 44.69
N SER A 31 3.54 39.93 45.45
CA SER A 31 2.68 39.96 46.63
C SER A 31 1.18 39.75 46.33
N ILE A 32 0.69 40.23 45.19
CA ILE A 32 -0.70 40.00 44.74
C ILE A 32 -0.85 38.59 44.17
N ILE A 33 0.18 38.12 43.45
CA ILE A 33 0.23 36.76 42.91
C ILE A 33 0.24 35.74 44.04
N ALA A 34 0.99 35.97 45.12
CA ALA A 34 1.03 35.10 46.30
C ALA A 34 -0.35 34.94 46.99
N PHE A 35 -1.27 35.90 46.83
CA PHE A 35 -2.64 35.81 47.35
C PHE A 35 -3.51 34.80 46.57
N PHE A 36 -3.30 34.72 45.25
CA PHE A 36 -3.97 33.75 44.36
C PHE A 36 -3.15 32.47 44.14
N TRP A 37 -1.87 32.48 44.54
CA TRP A 37 -0.88 31.42 44.38
C TRP A 37 -0.06 31.24 45.66
N PRO A 38 -0.62 30.64 46.73
CA PRO A 38 -0.03 30.70 48.07
C PRO A 38 1.30 29.94 48.12
N ILE A 39 2.38 30.70 48.28
CA ILE A 39 3.69 30.23 48.70
C ILE A 39 3.69 30.32 50.23
N TYR A 40 3.71 29.18 50.92
CA TYR A 40 3.84 29.14 52.37
C TYR A 40 5.33 29.21 52.75
N HIS A 41 5.76 30.31 53.34
CA HIS A 41 7.05 30.41 54.03
C HIS A 41 6.88 29.97 55.49
N TRP A 42 7.45 28.83 55.86
CA TRP A 42 7.52 28.36 57.25
C TRP A 42 8.97 27.98 57.56
N TYR A 43 9.61 28.69 58.51
CA TYR A 43 10.98 28.46 59.01
C TYR A 43 12.11 28.36 57.97
N GLY A 44 12.20 29.32 57.05
CA GLY A 44 13.41 29.48 56.22
C GLY A 44 13.65 28.40 55.16
N VAL A 45 12.66 27.55 54.90
CA VAL A 45 12.64 26.59 53.79
C VAL A 45 11.41 26.87 52.96
N ASP A 46 11.59 27.10 51.66
CA ASP A 46 10.48 27.33 50.72
C ASP A 46 9.68 26.03 50.55
N TYR A 47 8.54 25.93 51.25
CA TYR A 47 7.57 24.87 51.02
C TYR A 47 6.74 25.19 49.77
N TYR A 48 7.29 24.88 48.60
CA TYR A 48 6.46 24.60 47.44
C TYR A 48 5.70 23.30 47.72
N ILE A 49 4.41 23.33 48.06
CA ILE A 49 3.39 22.25 47.90
C ILE A 49 2.20 22.65 48.81
N PRO A 50 1.04 23.07 48.26
CA PRO A 50 0.13 22.17 47.52
C PRO A 50 -0.28 22.65 46.12
N LEU A 51 -0.01 23.90 45.74
CA LEU A 51 -0.43 24.40 44.42
C LEU A 51 0.43 23.91 43.26
N VAL A 52 1.63 23.38 43.49
CA VAL A 52 2.43 22.72 42.43
C VAL A 52 1.90 21.31 42.14
N LYS A 53 1.21 20.69 43.10
CA LYS A 53 0.55 19.38 42.90
C LYS A 53 -0.68 19.50 42.00
N ALA A 54 -1.46 20.58 42.06
CA ALA A 54 -2.68 20.72 41.27
C ALA A 54 -2.43 20.76 39.73
N PRO A 55 -1.47 21.55 39.20
CA PRO A 55 -1.05 21.49 37.80
C PRO A 55 -0.43 20.14 37.44
N GLY A 56 0.40 19.55 38.32
CA GLY A 56 0.99 18.23 38.08
C GLY A 56 -0.06 17.11 37.98
N ILE A 57 -1.06 17.12 38.85
CA ILE A 57 -2.21 16.21 38.84
C ILE A 57 -3.06 16.46 37.60
N LEU A 58 -3.29 17.71 37.21
CA LEU A 58 -4.05 18.06 36.01
C LEU A 58 -3.34 17.57 34.74
N ILE A 59 -2.05 17.87 34.58
CA ILE A 59 -1.22 17.42 33.46
C ILE A 59 -1.16 15.88 33.43
N GLY A 60 -0.94 15.25 34.59
CA GLY A 60 -0.94 13.80 34.73
C GLY A 60 -2.28 13.18 34.35
N SER A 61 -3.39 13.80 34.73
CA SER A 61 -4.75 13.34 34.40
C SER A 61 -5.06 13.49 32.91
N VAL A 62 -4.65 14.60 32.30
CA VAL A 62 -4.78 14.83 30.85
C VAL A 62 -3.95 13.81 30.09
N LEU A 63 -2.69 13.59 30.47
CA LEU A 63 -1.81 12.59 29.87
C LEU A 63 -2.39 11.18 30.03
N ALA A 64 -2.88 10.84 31.23
CA ALA A 64 -3.53 9.55 31.48
C ALA A 64 -4.78 9.36 30.62
N CYS A 65 -5.60 10.39 30.43
CA CYS A 65 -6.74 10.35 29.53
C CYS A 65 -6.30 10.11 28.08
N PHE A 66 -5.27 10.82 27.59
CA PHE A 66 -4.72 10.59 26.26
C PHE A 66 -4.21 9.15 26.10
N VAL A 67 -3.42 8.65 27.05
CA VAL A 67 -2.91 7.28 27.05
C VAL A 67 -4.06 6.28 27.06
N ALA A 68 -5.09 6.49 27.88
CA ALA A 68 -6.26 5.62 27.93
C ALA A 68 -7.02 5.57 26.59
N VAL A 69 -7.16 6.71 25.90
CA VAL A 69 -7.76 6.77 24.57
C VAL A 69 -6.92 6.00 23.55
N PHE A 70 -5.59 6.20 23.53
CA PHE A 70 -4.69 5.47 22.63
C PHE A 70 -4.69 3.97 22.88
N VAL A 71 -4.66 3.54 24.15
CA VAL A 71 -4.73 2.13 24.52
C VAL A 71 -6.08 1.55 24.07
N ARG A 72 -7.19 2.26 24.27
CA ARG A 72 -8.52 1.81 23.83
C ARG A 72 -8.59 1.67 22.31
N GLU A 73 -8.09 2.63 21.55
CA GLU A 73 -8.03 2.55 20.08
C GLU A 73 -7.15 1.39 19.63
N TYR A 74 -5.95 1.24 20.20
CA TYR A 74 -5.03 0.15 19.89
C TYR A 74 -5.63 -1.23 20.18
N VAL A 75 -6.33 -1.39 21.31
CA VAL A 75 -7.01 -2.63 21.67
C VAL A 75 -8.18 -2.89 20.73
N ALA A 76 -8.97 -1.88 20.37
CA ALA A 76 -10.07 -2.03 19.43
C ALA A 76 -9.57 -2.46 18.04
N ASP A 77 -8.53 -1.82 17.52
CA ASP A 77 -7.91 -2.18 16.23
C ASP A 77 -7.32 -3.59 16.28
N SER A 78 -6.67 -3.95 17.38
CA SER A 78 -6.10 -5.29 17.59
C SER A 78 -7.17 -6.37 17.66
N ARG A 79 -8.34 -6.08 18.24
CA ARG A 79 -9.49 -6.99 18.24
C ARG A 79 -10.13 -7.09 16.86
N ALA A 80 -10.29 -5.96 16.15
CA ALA A 80 -10.86 -5.94 14.82
C ALA A 80 -10.03 -6.80 13.85
N ILE A 81 -8.71 -6.62 13.86
CA ILE A 81 -7.83 -7.37 12.96
C ILE A 81 -7.73 -8.86 13.30
N ALA A 82 -7.84 -9.23 14.58
CA ALA A 82 -7.85 -10.62 15.01
C ALA A 82 -9.10 -11.39 14.52
N LYS A 83 -10.20 -10.69 14.19
CA LYS A 83 -11.40 -11.31 13.61
C LYS A 83 -11.22 -11.76 12.15
N ILE A 84 -10.17 -11.31 11.47
CA ILE A 84 -9.90 -11.64 10.05
C ILE A 84 -8.65 -12.53 10.03
N PRO A 85 -8.78 -13.87 9.97
CA PRO A 85 -7.68 -14.79 10.25
C PRO A 85 -6.58 -14.72 9.18
N THR A 86 -6.96 -14.67 7.90
CA THR A 86 -6.03 -14.55 6.78
C THR A 86 -5.91 -13.10 6.32
N ARG A 87 -4.71 -12.54 6.34
CA ARG A 87 -4.46 -11.14 5.94
C ARG A 87 -3.30 -11.12 4.96
N ILE A 88 -3.57 -10.79 3.72
CA ILE A 88 -2.58 -10.83 2.64
C ILE A 88 -2.19 -9.41 2.28
N HIS A 89 -0.90 -9.10 2.29
CA HIS A 89 -0.39 -7.77 1.91
C HIS A 89 0.53 -7.89 0.70
N VAL A 90 0.20 -7.21 -0.40
CA VAL A 90 0.92 -7.32 -1.68
C VAL A 90 1.69 -6.03 -1.95
N ALA A 91 3.02 -6.13 -2.02
CA ALA A 91 3.93 -5.07 -2.41
C ALA A 91 4.78 -5.49 -3.62
N GLY A 92 5.56 -4.55 -4.14
CA GLY A 92 6.43 -4.73 -5.31
C GLY A 92 6.40 -3.53 -6.23
N THR A 93 7.32 -3.45 -7.18
CA THR A 93 7.36 -2.32 -8.11
C THR A 93 6.22 -2.40 -9.12
N ARG A 94 6.07 -3.53 -9.82
CA ARG A 94 5.03 -3.76 -10.84
C ARG A 94 4.14 -4.95 -10.50
N GLY A 95 2.90 -4.96 -11.00
CA GLY A 95 2.00 -6.11 -10.89
C GLY A 95 1.23 -6.26 -9.57
N LYS A 96 1.43 -5.37 -8.58
CA LYS A 96 0.74 -5.42 -7.27
C LYS A 96 -0.78 -5.53 -7.42
N THR A 97 -1.39 -4.58 -8.13
CA THR A 97 -2.84 -4.54 -8.32
C THR A 97 -3.37 -5.82 -8.96
N THR A 98 -2.74 -6.26 -10.06
CA THR A 98 -3.12 -7.51 -10.74
C THR A 98 -3.03 -8.70 -9.79
N THR A 99 -1.88 -8.92 -9.15
CA THR A 99 -1.69 -10.02 -8.19
C THR A 99 -2.71 -9.96 -7.04
N THR A 100 -2.99 -8.78 -6.50
CA THR A 100 -3.99 -8.57 -5.43
C THR A 100 -5.38 -9.00 -5.89
N ARG A 101 -5.77 -8.64 -7.11
CA ARG A 101 -7.08 -8.99 -7.70
C ARG A 101 -7.19 -10.48 -7.99
N LEU A 102 -6.13 -11.10 -8.52
CA LEU A 102 -6.08 -12.54 -8.77
C LEU A 102 -6.23 -13.37 -7.49
N ILE A 103 -5.47 -13.03 -6.44
CA ILE A 103 -5.56 -13.70 -5.13
C ILE A 103 -6.99 -13.57 -4.59
N GLY A 104 -7.54 -12.35 -4.59
CA GLY A 104 -8.91 -12.13 -4.13
C GLY A 104 -9.94 -12.96 -4.91
N ALA A 105 -9.83 -12.98 -6.24
CA ALA A 105 -10.78 -13.66 -7.11
C ALA A 105 -10.71 -15.19 -6.97
N ALA A 106 -9.50 -15.74 -6.89
CA ALA A 106 -9.27 -17.16 -6.64
C ALA A 106 -9.91 -17.61 -5.32
N LEU A 107 -9.66 -16.87 -4.23
CA LEU A 107 -10.21 -17.23 -2.92
C LEU A 107 -11.74 -17.11 -2.88
N ARG A 108 -12.33 -16.05 -3.49
CA ARG A 108 -13.79 -15.93 -3.59
C ARG A 108 -14.41 -17.04 -4.40
N HIS A 109 -13.80 -17.43 -5.53
CA HIS A 109 -14.29 -18.51 -6.37
C HIS A 109 -14.34 -19.84 -5.61
N HIS A 110 -13.33 -20.12 -4.78
CA HIS A 110 -13.31 -21.27 -3.89
C HIS A 110 -14.37 -21.20 -2.76
N GLY A 111 -15.02 -20.05 -2.57
CA GLY A 111 -16.10 -19.86 -1.60
C GLY A 111 -15.68 -19.12 -0.32
N TRP A 112 -14.46 -18.60 -0.23
CA TRP A 112 -14.05 -17.78 0.91
C TRP A 112 -14.71 -16.39 0.87
N ARG A 113 -15.12 -15.89 2.03
CA ARG A 113 -15.60 -14.52 2.21
C ARG A 113 -14.40 -13.57 2.24
N VAL A 114 -14.02 -13.08 1.07
CA VAL A 114 -12.80 -12.27 0.90
C VAL A 114 -13.10 -10.85 0.46
N VAL A 115 -12.55 -9.89 1.21
CA VAL A 115 -12.51 -8.49 0.81
C VAL A 115 -11.16 -8.18 0.16
N THR A 116 -11.18 -7.50 -0.98
CA THR A 116 -9.96 -7.12 -1.70
C THR A 116 -9.88 -5.62 -1.86
N LYS A 117 -8.77 -5.00 -1.46
CA LYS A 117 -8.50 -3.58 -1.65
C LYS A 117 -7.36 -3.39 -2.62
N THR A 118 -7.62 -2.64 -3.69
CA THR A 118 -6.61 -2.21 -4.65
C THR A 118 -6.36 -0.70 -4.56
N THR A 119 -5.18 -0.28 -4.99
CA THR A 119 -4.82 1.14 -5.10
C THR A 119 -4.81 1.58 -6.56
N GLY A 120 -4.22 0.76 -7.45
CA GLY A 120 -4.41 0.79 -8.91
C GLY A 120 -4.43 2.16 -9.59
N LYS A 121 -5.06 2.20 -10.78
CA LYS A 121 -5.43 3.48 -11.42
C LYS A 121 -6.63 4.11 -10.72
N ALA A 122 -7.52 3.27 -10.21
CA ALA A 122 -8.64 3.63 -9.34
C ALA A 122 -8.57 2.77 -8.07
N ALA A 123 -8.73 3.40 -6.90
CA ALA A 123 -8.73 2.68 -5.63
C ALA A 123 -10.08 2.01 -5.44
N MET A 124 -10.09 0.67 -5.44
CA MET A 124 -11.31 -0.13 -5.36
C MET A 124 -11.32 -0.99 -4.11
N LEU A 125 -12.51 -1.15 -3.55
CA LEU A 125 -12.84 -2.19 -2.60
C LEU A 125 -13.76 -3.19 -3.30
N ILE A 126 -13.38 -4.46 -3.29
CA ILE A 126 -14.13 -5.58 -3.86
C ILE A 126 -14.69 -6.36 -2.67
N ASP A 127 -16.02 -6.44 -2.59
CA ASP A 127 -16.71 -7.15 -1.52
C ASP A 127 -16.72 -8.69 -1.75
N PRO A 128 -17.18 -9.50 -0.77
CA PRO A 128 -17.20 -10.96 -0.89
C PRO A 128 -17.99 -11.47 -2.10
N GLU A 129 -18.99 -10.72 -2.56
CA GLU A 129 -19.80 -11.01 -3.74
C GLU A 129 -19.09 -10.63 -5.05
N GLY A 130 -17.91 -10.01 -4.98
CA GLY A 130 -17.14 -9.58 -6.14
C GLY A 130 -17.56 -8.20 -6.69
N THR A 131 -18.42 -7.46 -5.98
CA THR A 131 -18.87 -6.13 -6.38
C THR A 131 -17.80 -5.09 -6.04
N GLU A 132 -17.46 -4.25 -7.03
CA GLU A 132 -16.44 -3.22 -6.88
C GLU A 132 -17.05 -1.87 -6.51
N ARG A 133 -16.47 -1.23 -5.49
CA ARG A 133 -16.84 0.12 -5.04
C ARG A 133 -15.58 0.98 -4.95
N GLY A 134 -15.64 2.18 -5.51
CA GLY A 134 -14.56 3.15 -5.35
C GLY A 134 -14.40 3.56 -3.89
N ILE A 135 -13.16 3.56 -3.39
CA ILE A 135 -12.86 3.95 -2.00
C ILE A 135 -12.88 5.48 -1.84
N ARG A 136 -12.47 6.19 -2.89
CA ARG A 136 -12.35 7.64 -2.95
C ARG A 136 -12.50 8.11 -4.40
N ASP A 137 -12.72 9.41 -4.58
CA ASP A 137 -12.60 10.02 -5.91
C ASP A 137 -11.17 9.88 -6.43
N ASN A 138 -10.99 9.70 -7.74
CA ASN A 138 -9.68 9.56 -8.37
C ASN A 138 -8.78 10.80 -8.21
N ARG A 139 -9.36 11.97 -7.88
CA ARG A 139 -8.64 13.22 -7.60
C ARG A 139 -8.12 13.30 -6.16
N GLU A 140 -8.64 12.49 -5.24
CA GLU A 140 -8.21 12.50 -3.85
C GLU A 140 -6.89 11.73 -3.66
N GLN A 141 -6.00 12.31 -2.83
CA GLN A 141 -4.72 11.67 -2.52
C GLN A 141 -4.92 10.40 -1.67
N PRO A 142 -4.09 9.36 -1.88
CA PRO A 142 -4.12 8.15 -1.05
C PRO A 142 -3.92 8.48 0.43
N ASN A 143 -4.77 7.91 1.29
CA ASN A 143 -4.66 8.09 2.73
C ASN A 143 -4.45 6.74 3.42
N ILE A 144 -3.30 6.58 4.09
CA ILE A 144 -2.97 5.35 4.81
C ILE A 144 -4.01 4.99 5.90
N ARG A 145 -4.75 5.98 6.42
CA ARG A 145 -5.83 5.78 7.40
C ARG A 145 -7.06 5.10 6.83
N GLU A 146 -7.13 4.88 5.51
CA GLU A 146 -8.13 4.03 4.88
C GLU A 146 -8.02 2.58 5.36
N GLN A 147 -6.80 2.06 5.57
CA GLN A 147 -6.58 0.66 5.93
C GLN A 147 -7.26 0.26 7.26
N PRO A 148 -7.02 0.94 8.40
CA PRO A 148 -7.69 0.59 9.64
C PRO A 148 -9.22 0.78 9.57
N ARG A 149 -9.72 1.74 8.78
CA ARG A 149 -11.17 1.93 8.57
C ARG A 149 -11.80 0.75 7.84
N ILE A 150 -11.16 0.29 6.76
CA ILE A 150 -11.62 -0.86 5.99
C ILE A 150 -11.57 -2.12 6.86
N ILE A 151 -10.45 -2.36 7.56
CA ILE A 151 -10.31 -3.51 8.47
C ILE A 151 -11.42 -3.51 9.51
N LYS A 152 -11.70 -2.38 10.14
CA LYS A 152 -12.79 -2.25 11.10
C LYS A 152 -14.14 -2.55 10.46
N SER A 153 -14.43 -1.99 9.28
CA SER A 153 -15.69 -2.25 8.57
C SER A 153 -15.88 -3.74 8.24
N VAL A 154 -14.82 -4.44 7.82
CA VAL A 154 -14.85 -5.87 7.53
C VAL A 154 -15.03 -6.70 8.80
N ALA A 155 -14.33 -6.32 9.86
CA ALA A 155 -14.39 -6.96 11.17
C ALA A 155 -15.75 -6.76 11.88
N ASP A 156 -16.43 -5.64 11.62
CA ASP A 156 -17.77 -5.33 12.15
C ASP A 156 -18.86 -6.06 11.36
N ALA A 157 -18.70 -6.21 10.03
CA ALA A 157 -19.60 -7.02 9.19
C ALA A 157 -19.55 -8.52 9.53
N GLY A 158 -18.39 -9.03 9.96
CA GLY A 158 -18.23 -10.39 10.46
C GLY A 158 -18.13 -11.48 9.38
N GLY A 159 -17.55 -12.61 9.77
CA GLY A 159 -17.42 -13.81 8.94
C GLY A 159 -16.49 -13.65 7.73
N ALA A 160 -15.54 -12.71 7.75
CA ALA A 160 -14.54 -12.60 6.68
C ALA A 160 -13.42 -13.61 6.92
N ASP A 161 -13.16 -14.46 5.93
CA ASP A 161 -12.09 -15.47 5.99
C ASP A 161 -10.74 -14.84 5.67
N ALA A 162 -10.74 -13.89 4.72
CA ALA A 162 -9.54 -13.19 4.31
C ALA A 162 -9.75 -11.73 3.92
N ILE A 163 -8.68 -10.95 4.05
CA ILE A 163 -8.55 -9.65 3.40
C ILE A 163 -7.26 -9.58 2.60
N VAL A 164 -7.33 -9.03 1.39
CA VAL A 164 -6.19 -8.88 0.49
C VAL A 164 -5.97 -7.39 0.24
N PHE A 165 -4.83 -6.87 0.67
CA PHE A 165 -4.45 -5.48 0.54
C PHE A 165 -3.31 -5.32 -0.46
N GLU A 166 -3.51 -4.42 -1.43
CA GLU A 166 -2.40 -3.81 -2.15
C GLU A 166 -1.73 -2.72 -1.29
N CYS A 167 -0.41 -2.80 -1.14
CA CYS A 167 0.40 -1.74 -0.54
C CYS A 167 0.35 -0.48 -1.40
N MET A 168 -0.09 0.63 -0.79
CA MET A 168 -0.34 1.88 -1.51
C MET A 168 0.88 2.81 -1.58
N SER A 169 1.85 2.64 -0.68
CA SER A 169 2.89 3.64 -0.50
C SER A 169 4.21 3.30 -1.17
N ILE A 170 4.84 4.34 -1.71
CA ILE A 170 6.24 4.34 -2.16
C ILE A 170 7.17 4.99 -1.13
N ARG A 171 6.65 5.42 0.03
CA ARG A 171 7.47 6.04 1.08
C ARG A 171 7.81 4.97 2.13
N PRO A 172 9.09 4.73 2.44
CA PRO A 172 9.50 3.68 3.38
C PRO A 172 8.76 3.71 4.73
N LYS A 173 8.65 4.91 5.34
CA LYS A 173 7.94 5.09 6.62
C LYS A 173 6.47 4.69 6.54
N ASN A 174 5.82 4.95 5.40
CA ASN A 174 4.42 4.64 5.20
C ASN A 174 4.22 3.16 4.89
N ILE A 175 5.16 2.49 4.21
CA ILE A 175 5.12 1.02 4.01
C ILE A 175 5.13 0.32 5.37
N ILE A 176 6.03 0.72 6.26
CA ILE A 176 6.12 0.17 7.62
C ILE A 176 4.84 0.49 8.41
N ALA A 177 4.35 1.74 8.36
CA ALA A 177 3.10 2.09 9.04
C ALA A 177 1.92 1.25 8.50
N GLU A 178 1.87 1.01 7.19
CA GLU A 178 0.82 0.23 6.55
C GLU A 178 0.86 -1.22 7.02
N SER A 179 2.05 -1.82 7.13
CA SER A 179 2.19 -3.19 7.65
C SER A 179 1.76 -3.32 9.11
N LYS A 180 1.88 -2.27 9.93
CA LYS A 180 1.34 -2.24 11.30
C LYS A 180 -0.20 -2.16 11.35
N PHE A 181 -0.84 -1.61 10.33
CA PHE A 181 -2.28 -1.64 10.18
C PHE A 181 -2.76 -2.99 9.64
N VAL A 182 -2.12 -3.52 8.59
CA VAL A 182 -2.56 -4.75 7.91
C VAL A 182 -2.20 -6.03 8.67
N ARG A 183 -1.09 -6.02 9.42
CA ARG A 183 -0.57 -7.16 10.23
C ARG A 183 -0.74 -8.49 9.50
N SER A 184 -0.25 -8.56 8.26
CA SER A 184 -0.45 -9.70 7.37
C SER A 184 -0.04 -11.02 8.02
N THR A 185 -0.70 -12.11 7.62
CA THR A 185 -0.20 -13.49 7.81
C THR A 185 0.69 -13.91 6.65
N ILE A 186 0.39 -13.40 5.45
CA ILE A 186 1.11 -13.66 4.22
C ILE A 186 1.42 -12.31 3.56
N SER A 187 2.67 -12.03 3.27
CA SER A 187 3.06 -10.94 2.37
C SER A 187 3.44 -11.49 1.01
N VAL A 188 3.18 -10.72 -0.04
CA VAL A 188 3.61 -11.02 -1.41
C VAL A 188 4.49 -9.87 -1.90
N ILE A 189 5.70 -10.17 -2.35
CA ILE A 189 6.56 -9.21 -3.04
C ILE A 189 6.63 -9.64 -4.49
N THR A 190 6.11 -8.84 -5.42
CA THR A 190 6.07 -9.23 -6.84
C THR A 190 7.46 -9.23 -7.46
N ASN A 191 8.05 -8.03 -7.56
CA ASN A 191 9.36 -7.78 -8.14
C ASN A 191 9.97 -6.50 -7.56
N VAL A 192 11.30 -6.38 -7.70
CA VAL A 192 12.08 -5.18 -7.36
C VAL A 192 12.62 -4.58 -8.66
N ARG A 193 12.16 -3.37 -9.00
CA ARG A 193 12.61 -2.62 -10.18
C ARG A 193 12.83 -1.15 -9.85
N ALA A 194 13.55 -0.45 -10.73
CA ALA A 194 13.84 0.96 -10.57
C ALA A 194 12.54 1.77 -10.70
N ASP A 195 12.06 2.30 -9.58
CA ASP A 195 10.89 3.16 -9.56
C ASP A 195 10.99 4.06 -8.33
N HIS A 196 10.89 5.37 -8.53
CA HIS A 196 10.93 6.36 -7.45
C HIS A 196 12.19 6.25 -6.58
N LEU A 197 13.37 6.10 -7.20
CA LEU A 197 14.65 5.97 -6.47
C LEU A 197 14.95 7.19 -5.57
N ASP A 198 14.40 8.35 -5.91
CA ASP A 198 14.42 9.56 -5.08
C ASP A 198 13.67 9.40 -3.74
N VAL A 199 12.74 8.46 -3.65
CA VAL A 199 11.89 8.20 -2.46
C VAL A 199 12.18 6.84 -1.83
N MET A 200 12.36 5.81 -2.65
CA MET A 200 12.57 4.40 -2.27
C MET A 200 14.06 4.07 -2.06
N GLY A 201 14.95 5.03 -2.30
CA GLY A 201 16.39 4.90 -2.09
C GLY A 201 17.17 4.78 -3.41
N PRO A 202 18.43 5.25 -3.42
CA PRO A 202 19.21 5.42 -4.64
C PRO A 202 19.56 4.10 -5.32
N SER A 203 19.56 2.98 -4.60
CA SER A 203 19.85 1.64 -5.13
C SER A 203 18.62 0.73 -5.16
N LEU A 204 18.65 -0.29 -6.02
CA LEU A 204 17.62 -1.33 -6.03
C LEU A 204 17.64 -2.20 -4.77
N GLU A 205 18.76 -2.27 -4.05
CA GLU A 205 18.81 -2.92 -2.74
C GLU A 205 17.98 -2.15 -1.71
N ASP A 206 18.01 -0.81 -1.76
CA ASP A 206 17.15 0.04 -0.93
C ASP A 206 15.67 -0.18 -1.27
N VAL A 207 15.35 -0.26 -2.57
CA VAL A 207 13.99 -0.57 -3.03
C VAL A 207 13.54 -1.92 -2.46
N ALA A 208 14.37 -2.96 -2.58
CA ALA A 208 14.08 -4.29 -2.05
C ALA A 208 13.88 -4.27 -0.53
N TRP A 209 14.74 -3.56 0.20
CA TRP A 209 14.65 -3.42 1.65
C TRP A 209 13.36 -2.74 2.08
N ASN A 210 13.01 -1.64 1.42
CA ASN A 210 11.81 -0.87 1.71
C ASN A 210 10.54 -1.65 1.39
N LEU A 211 10.50 -2.35 0.26
CA LEU A 211 9.39 -3.26 -0.08
C LEU A 211 9.25 -4.40 0.94
N SER A 212 10.36 -4.91 1.47
CA SER A 212 10.37 -5.95 2.50
C SER A 212 9.85 -5.45 3.87
N GLY A 213 9.55 -4.16 4.00
CA GLY A 213 8.86 -3.59 5.17
C GLY A 213 7.47 -4.18 5.45
N ILE A 214 6.86 -4.85 4.47
CA ILE A 214 5.57 -5.55 4.62
C ILE A 214 5.68 -6.99 5.13
N VAL A 215 6.91 -7.54 5.27
CA VAL A 215 7.12 -8.91 5.73
C VAL A 215 6.53 -9.07 7.14
N PRO A 216 5.65 -10.06 7.36
CA PRO A 216 4.94 -10.23 8.62
C PRO A 216 5.81 -10.87 9.70
N ASN A 217 5.53 -10.57 10.97
CA ASN A 217 6.10 -11.31 12.10
C ASN A 217 5.55 -12.74 12.13
N ASN A 218 6.42 -13.76 12.22
CA ASN A 218 6.04 -15.18 12.32
C ASN A 218 5.09 -15.65 11.19
N GLY A 219 5.17 -15.02 10.02
CA GLY A 219 4.29 -15.31 8.88
C GLY A 219 5.06 -15.86 7.69
N VAL A 220 4.52 -15.61 6.49
CA VAL A 220 5.13 -16.07 5.23
C VAL A 220 5.31 -14.89 4.28
N VAL A 221 6.44 -14.83 3.59
CA VAL A 221 6.65 -13.97 2.42
C VAL A 221 6.77 -14.81 1.17
N VAL A 222 5.90 -14.55 0.19
CA VAL A 222 5.91 -15.17 -1.14
C VAL A 222 6.51 -14.19 -2.13
N THR A 223 7.44 -14.61 -2.97
CA THR A 223 8.07 -13.71 -3.95
C THR A 223 8.54 -14.42 -5.20
N ALA A 224 8.50 -13.71 -6.33
CA ALA A 224 9.09 -14.14 -7.60
C ALA A 224 10.39 -13.37 -7.91
N GLU A 225 10.80 -12.47 -7.01
CA GLU A 225 12.07 -11.76 -7.10
C GLU A 225 13.24 -12.74 -6.97
N LYS A 226 14.19 -12.71 -7.91
CA LYS A 226 15.37 -13.60 -7.89
C LYS A 226 16.64 -12.87 -7.46
N LYS A 227 16.86 -11.65 -7.94
CA LYS A 227 18.12 -10.91 -7.80
C LYS A 227 18.32 -10.37 -6.38
N TYR A 228 17.26 -9.80 -5.79
CA TYR A 228 17.31 -9.19 -4.46
C TYR A 228 16.80 -10.13 -3.35
N MET A 229 16.78 -11.43 -3.61
CA MET A 229 16.41 -12.47 -2.64
C MET A 229 17.21 -12.38 -1.32
N PRO A 230 18.53 -12.10 -1.30
CA PRO A 230 19.27 -11.96 -0.05
C PRO A 230 18.69 -10.89 0.90
N VAL A 231 18.19 -9.78 0.34
CA VAL A 231 17.58 -8.68 1.11
C VAL A 231 16.25 -9.13 1.72
N ILE A 232 15.42 -9.82 0.93
CA ILE A 232 14.12 -10.35 1.37
C ILE A 232 14.33 -11.42 2.45
N ARG A 233 15.31 -12.33 2.29
CA ARG A 233 15.64 -13.37 3.27
C ARG A 233 16.11 -12.77 4.59
N ARG A 234 17.03 -11.80 4.54
CA ARG A 234 17.48 -11.07 5.75
C ARG A 234 16.30 -10.46 6.50
N ARG A 235 15.38 -9.81 5.78
CA ARG A 235 14.19 -9.23 6.41
C ARG A 235 13.24 -10.30 6.96
N ALA A 236 13.08 -11.42 6.27
CA ALA A 236 12.29 -12.54 6.77
C ALA A 236 12.87 -13.13 8.05
N GLU A 237 14.20 -13.28 8.14
CA GLU A 237 14.90 -13.72 9.35
C GLU A 237 14.63 -12.77 10.54
N GLU A 238 14.76 -11.45 10.34
CA GLU A 238 14.45 -10.44 11.38
C GLU A 238 13.02 -10.55 11.91
N MET A 239 12.09 -10.97 11.05
CA MET A 239 10.67 -11.08 11.35
C MET A 239 10.26 -12.51 11.73
N SER A 240 11.20 -13.46 11.78
CA SER A 240 10.94 -14.89 11.97
C SER A 240 9.90 -15.44 10.98
N ALA A 241 9.93 -14.94 9.75
CA ALA A 241 9.03 -15.31 8.66
C ALA A 241 9.64 -16.37 7.74
N LYS A 242 8.80 -17.22 7.16
CA LYS A 242 9.21 -18.18 6.12
C LYS A 242 9.25 -17.49 4.76
N VAL A 243 10.31 -17.71 3.99
CA VAL A 243 10.39 -17.29 2.58
C VAL A 243 9.89 -18.42 1.69
N VAL A 244 9.06 -18.06 0.71
CA VAL A 244 8.54 -18.95 -0.33
C VAL A 244 8.84 -18.33 -1.68
N GLU A 245 9.75 -18.96 -2.41
CA GLU A 245 10.13 -18.54 -3.75
C GLU A 245 9.19 -19.14 -4.79
N VAL A 246 8.90 -18.37 -5.83
CA VAL A 246 8.01 -18.73 -6.92
C VAL A 246 8.76 -18.58 -8.23
N ASP A 247 8.72 -19.62 -9.05
CA ASP A 247 9.27 -19.55 -10.39
C ASP A 247 8.15 -19.33 -11.42
N PRO A 248 8.09 -18.15 -12.07
CA PRO A 248 7.05 -17.85 -13.06
C PRO A 248 7.03 -18.82 -14.24
N ASP A 249 8.16 -19.46 -14.55
CA ASP A 249 8.29 -20.38 -15.69
C ASP A 249 7.49 -21.68 -15.50
N THR A 250 7.04 -21.96 -14.28
CA THR A 250 6.11 -23.06 -13.99
C THR A 250 4.70 -22.84 -14.52
N VAL A 251 4.35 -21.60 -14.90
CA VAL A 251 3.05 -21.26 -15.47
C VAL A 251 3.05 -21.47 -16.99
N PRO A 252 2.17 -22.32 -17.53
CA PRO A 252 2.03 -22.53 -18.97
C PRO A 252 1.62 -21.24 -19.71
N ASP A 253 2.18 -21.00 -20.90
CA ASP A 253 1.84 -19.84 -21.74
C ASP A 253 0.35 -19.81 -22.13
N GLU A 254 -0.27 -20.98 -22.28
CA GLU A 254 -1.70 -21.11 -22.55
C GLU A 254 -2.59 -20.44 -21.50
N TYR A 255 -2.12 -20.28 -20.25
CA TYR A 255 -2.89 -19.60 -19.21
C TYR A 255 -2.99 -18.11 -19.50
N LEU A 256 -1.96 -17.50 -20.12
CA LEU A 256 -1.94 -16.08 -20.47
C LEU A 256 -3.03 -15.74 -21.50
N ALA A 257 -3.35 -16.68 -22.38
CA ALA A 257 -4.37 -16.54 -23.43
C ALA A 257 -5.81 -16.61 -22.89
N LYS A 258 -6.01 -17.17 -21.69
CA LYS A 258 -7.33 -17.26 -21.05
C LYS A 258 -7.80 -15.95 -20.43
N PHE A 259 -6.91 -14.98 -20.25
CA PHE A 259 -7.26 -13.65 -19.75
C PHE A 259 -7.67 -12.72 -20.89
N SER A 260 -8.74 -11.95 -20.68
CA SER A 260 -9.23 -10.93 -21.63
C SER A 260 -8.35 -9.68 -21.71
N TYR A 261 -7.25 -9.64 -20.96
CA TYR A 261 -6.33 -8.52 -20.83
C TYR A 261 -4.90 -9.03 -20.68
N MET A 262 -3.94 -8.12 -20.84
CA MET A 262 -2.53 -8.47 -20.69
C MET A 262 -2.19 -8.81 -19.23
N ILE A 263 -1.57 -9.96 -19.04
CA ILE A 263 -1.12 -10.47 -17.75
C ILE A 263 0.25 -11.13 -17.93
N PHE A 264 1.02 -11.21 -16.84
CA PHE A 264 2.32 -11.88 -16.82
C PHE A 264 2.26 -13.16 -15.98
N LYS A 265 3.05 -14.17 -16.36
CA LYS A 265 3.19 -15.44 -15.62
C LYS A 265 3.48 -15.21 -14.13
N GLU A 266 4.31 -14.22 -13.83
CA GLU A 266 4.67 -13.80 -12.48
C GLU A 266 3.43 -13.54 -11.60
N ASN A 267 2.40 -12.87 -12.14
CA ASN A 267 1.18 -12.56 -11.37
C ASN A 267 0.37 -13.83 -11.06
N ILE A 268 0.27 -14.75 -12.02
CA ILE A 268 -0.45 -16.02 -11.88
C ILE A 268 0.28 -16.92 -10.90
N ALA A 269 1.61 -17.08 -11.05
CA ALA A 269 2.42 -17.94 -10.22
C ALA A 269 2.36 -17.52 -8.73
N LEU A 270 2.48 -16.22 -8.46
CA LEU A 270 2.36 -15.66 -7.11
C LEU A 270 0.98 -15.92 -6.51
N ALA A 271 -0.08 -15.68 -7.29
CA ALA A 271 -1.45 -15.88 -6.83
C ALA A 271 -1.73 -17.37 -6.54
N LEU A 272 -1.28 -18.28 -7.42
CA LEU A 272 -1.40 -19.72 -7.23
C LEU A 272 -0.65 -20.18 -5.98
N ARG A 273 0.57 -19.69 -5.77
CA ARG A 273 1.35 -20.07 -4.58
C ARG A 273 0.68 -19.62 -3.28
N VAL A 274 0.08 -18.43 -3.26
CA VAL A 274 -0.72 -17.98 -2.10
C VAL A 274 -1.93 -18.89 -1.88
N CYS A 275 -2.64 -19.26 -2.95
CA CYS A 275 -3.79 -20.17 -2.87
C CYS A 275 -3.38 -21.55 -2.35
N GLU A 276 -2.25 -22.09 -2.81
CA GLU A 276 -1.70 -23.37 -2.36
C GLU A 276 -1.34 -23.34 -0.86
N LEU A 277 -0.71 -22.27 -0.37
CA LEU A 277 -0.44 -22.08 1.06
C LEU A 277 -1.72 -22.06 1.91
N LEU A 278 -2.82 -21.61 1.32
CA LEU A 278 -4.16 -21.58 1.93
C LEU A 278 -4.98 -22.83 1.64
N LYS A 279 -4.37 -23.85 1.02
CA LYS A 279 -4.97 -25.16 0.68
C LYS A 279 -6.15 -25.06 -0.30
N VAL A 280 -6.16 -24.04 -1.15
CA VAL A 280 -7.13 -23.91 -2.24
C VAL A 280 -6.66 -24.74 -3.44
N PRO A 281 -7.50 -25.63 -4.01
CA PRO A 281 -7.16 -26.42 -5.19
C PRO A 281 -6.71 -25.55 -6.38
N PRO A 282 -5.63 -25.91 -7.11
CA PRO A 282 -5.11 -25.10 -8.20
C PRO A 282 -6.12 -24.85 -9.33
N ASP A 283 -6.99 -25.81 -9.63
CA ASP A 283 -8.00 -25.70 -10.69
C ASP A 283 -9.11 -24.70 -10.31
N GLU A 284 -9.57 -24.70 -9.06
CA GLU A 284 -10.50 -23.69 -8.54
C GLU A 284 -9.87 -22.30 -8.48
N ALA A 285 -8.61 -22.22 -8.03
CA ALA A 285 -7.87 -20.97 -7.99
C ALA A 285 -7.73 -20.37 -9.40
N LEU A 286 -7.36 -21.18 -10.40
CA LEU A 286 -7.23 -20.75 -11.79
C LEU A 286 -8.55 -20.28 -12.39
N LYS A 287 -9.66 -21.01 -12.15
CA LYS A 287 -11.00 -20.58 -12.61
C LYS A 287 -11.35 -19.20 -12.07
N GLY A 288 -11.17 -18.98 -10.76
CA GLY A 288 -11.39 -17.67 -10.15
C GLY A 288 -10.47 -16.58 -10.69
N MET A 289 -9.22 -16.91 -11.02
CA MET A 289 -8.28 -15.98 -11.64
C MET A 289 -8.72 -15.57 -13.05
N PHE A 290 -9.15 -16.51 -13.90
CA PHE A 290 -9.56 -16.21 -15.27
C PHE A 290 -10.77 -15.27 -15.33
N ASP A 291 -11.67 -15.37 -14.35
CA ASP A 291 -12.84 -14.50 -14.22
C ASP A 291 -12.55 -13.15 -13.54
N ALA A 292 -11.31 -12.92 -13.09
CA ALA A 292 -10.94 -11.70 -12.39
C ALA A 292 -11.06 -10.48 -13.33
N ARG A 293 -11.81 -9.46 -12.89
CA ARG A 293 -11.89 -8.19 -13.61
C ARG A 293 -10.53 -7.47 -13.56
N PRO A 294 -10.01 -6.92 -14.66
CA PRO A 294 -8.74 -6.18 -14.64
C PRO A 294 -8.86 -4.82 -13.95
N ASP A 295 -7.74 -4.28 -13.49
CA ASP A 295 -7.67 -2.85 -13.14
C ASP A 295 -7.93 -2.00 -14.40
N PRO A 296 -8.62 -0.83 -14.28
CA PRO A 296 -8.88 0.04 -15.41
C PRO A 296 -7.62 0.47 -16.20
N GLY A 297 -6.46 0.51 -15.56
CA GLY A 297 -5.19 0.90 -16.16
C GLY A 297 -4.40 -0.21 -16.85
N VAL A 298 -4.86 -1.47 -16.83
CA VAL A 298 -4.18 -2.58 -17.53
C VAL A 298 -4.17 -2.35 -19.03
N THR A 299 -3.08 -2.77 -19.71
CA THR A 299 -2.97 -2.70 -21.17
C THR A 299 -4.12 -3.43 -21.85
N ARG A 300 -4.86 -2.71 -22.69
CA ARG A 300 -5.96 -3.26 -23.51
C ARG A 300 -5.62 -3.19 -24.99
N ILE A 301 -6.09 -4.18 -25.74
CA ILE A 301 -5.99 -4.21 -27.19
C ILE A 301 -7.40 -3.99 -27.73
N LEU A 302 -7.60 -2.87 -28.43
CA LEU A 302 -8.86 -2.52 -29.07
C LEU A 302 -8.67 -2.61 -30.57
N ASN A 303 -9.46 -3.44 -31.25
CA ASN A 303 -9.44 -3.55 -32.71
C ASN A 303 -10.60 -2.72 -33.28
N GLY A 304 -10.35 -2.05 -34.42
CA GLY A 304 -11.36 -1.26 -35.11
C GLY A 304 -10.98 -1.00 -36.56
N VAL A 305 -11.82 -0.24 -37.25
CA VAL A 305 -11.60 0.18 -38.65
C VAL A 305 -11.63 1.70 -38.72
N ILE A 306 -10.59 2.31 -39.28
CA ILE A 306 -10.52 3.76 -39.52
C ILE A 306 -10.19 3.95 -41.00
N ALA A 307 -11.02 4.70 -41.72
CA ALA A 307 -10.86 4.96 -43.15
C ALA A 307 -10.61 3.67 -43.98
N ASN A 308 -11.40 2.62 -43.75
CA ASN A 308 -11.26 1.29 -44.38
C ASN A 308 -9.96 0.53 -44.08
N HIS A 309 -9.15 0.99 -43.13
CA HIS A 309 -7.97 0.28 -42.64
C HIS A 309 -8.23 -0.36 -41.29
N ASN A 310 -7.79 -1.61 -41.12
CA ASN A 310 -7.79 -2.29 -39.83
C ASN A 310 -6.77 -1.63 -38.89
N VAL A 311 -7.26 -1.02 -37.81
CA VAL A 311 -6.44 -0.36 -36.79
C VAL A 311 -6.53 -1.13 -35.48
N ARG A 312 -5.39 -1.25 -34.80
CA ARG A 312 -5.30 -1.83 -33.46
C ARG A 312 -4.74 -0.78 -32.52
N LEU A 313 -5.54 -0.36 -31.54
CA LEU A 313 -5.12 0.55 -30.49
C LEU A 313 -4.66 -0.27 -29.27
N ILE A 314 -3.41 -0.09 -28.88
CA ILE A 314 -2.83 -0.66 -27.66
C ILE A 314 -2.86 0.42 -26.58
N ALA A 315 -3.85 0.35 -25.71
CA ALA A 315 -4.05 1.31 -24.62
C ALA A 315 -3.22 0.91 -23.39
N ALA A 316 -1.93 1.26 -23.38
CA ALA A 316 -0.96 0.92 -22.33
C ALA A 316 -0.90 1.97 -21.19
N PHE A 317 -2.04 2.50 -20.71
CA PHE A 317 -2.09 3.65 -19.79
C PHE A 317 -1.48 3.41 -18.40
N GLY A 318 -1.29 2.15 -18.00
CA GLY A 318 -0.60 1.76 -16.77
C GLY A 318 0.92 1.71 -16.88
N VAL A 319 1.48 1.82 -18.09
CA VAL A 319 2.91 1.75 -18.37
C VAL A 319 3.54 3.12 -18.19
N ASN A 320 4.47 3.24 -17.24
CA ASN A 320 5.01 4.53 -16.80
C ASN A 320 6.53 4.55 -16.67
N ASP A 321 7.23 3.54 -17.18
CA ASP A 321 8.70 3.46 -17.25
C ASP A 321 9.17 2.67 -18.48
N VAL A 322 10.45 2.82 -18.82
CA VAL A 322 11.10 2.21 -19.98
C VAL A 322 11.10 0.68 -19.91
N ASP A 323 11.40 0.10 -18.76
CA ASP A 323 11.48 -1.36 -18.59
C ASP A 323 10.11 -2.02 -18.78
N SER A 324 9.07 -1.43 -18.20
CA SER A 324 7.68 -1.88 -18.37
C SER A 324 7.22 -1.72 -19.82
N THR A 325 7.67 -0.66 -20.52
CA THR A 325 7.39 -0.48 -21.95
C THR A 325 8.01 -1.61 -22.77
N ARG A 326 9.28 -1.94 -22.52
CA ARG A 326 9.97 -3.06 -23.18
C ARG A 326 9.25 -4.39 -22.94
N LEU A 327 8.84 -4.67 -21.70
CA LEU A 327 8.15 -5.92 -21.35
C LEU A 327 6.78 -6.01 -22.01
N VAL A 328 6.00 -4.92 -21.99
CA VAL A 328 4.70 -4.87 -22.69
C VAL A 328 4.89 -5.05 -24.19
N PHE A 329 5.91 -4.43 -24.78
CA PHE A 329 6.23 -4.59 -26.19
C PHE A 329 6.58 -6.05 -26.53
N GLN A 330 7.49 -6.67 -25.77
CA GLN A 330 7.86 -8.08 -25.93
C GLN A 330 6.65 -9.00 -25.82
N GLU A 331 5.80 -8.79 -24.82
CA GLU A 331 4.58 -9.58 -24.63
C GLU A 331 3.59 -9.40 -25.78
N LEU A 332 3.45 -8.18 -26.31
CA LEU A 332 2.60 -7.92 -27.49
C LEU A 332 3.15 -8.59 -28.75
N SER A 333 4.47 -8.58 -28.95
CA SER A 333 5.11 -9.28 -30.06
C SER A 333 4.91 -10.78 -29.95
N LEU A 334 5.12 -11.38 -28.78
CA LEU A 334 4.89 -12.81 -28.53
C LEU A 334 3.44 -13.24 -28.79
N ARG A 335 2.48 -12.37 -28.46
CA ARG A 335 1.04 -12.60 -28.74
C ARG A 335 0.63 -12.33 -30.19
N GLY A 336 1.55 -11.93 -31.07
CA GLY A 336 1.22 -11.49 -32.44
C GLY A 336 0.35 -10.22 -32.48
N ALA A 337 0.28 -9.48 -31.37
CA ALA A 337 -0.46 -8.23 -31.30
C ALA A 337 0.27 -7.09 -32.03
N ILE A 338 1.60 -7.17 -32.10
CA ILE A 338 2.45 -6.33 -32.94
C ILE A 338 3.10 -7.28 -33.94
N GLY A 339 2.82 -7.08 -35.24
CA GLY A 339 3.33 -7.93 -36.30
C GLY A 339 4.13 -7.10 -37.31
N GLU A 340 5.09 -7.74 -37.97
CA GLU A 340 6.06 -7.13 -38.90
C GLU A 340 5.44 -6.33 -40.05
N GLN A 341 4.18 -6.62 -40.42
CA GLN A 341 3.49 -5.97 -41.54
C GLN A 341 2.58 -4.80 -41.14
N ARG A 342 2.61 -4.34 -39.89
CA ARG A 342 1.79 -3.21 -39.42
C ARG A 342 2.66 -2.01 -39.08
N MET A 343 2.32 -0.85 -39.66
CA MET A 343 2.88 0.43 -39.22
C MET A 343 2.59 0.63 -37.73
N LEU A 344 3.64 0.86 -36.94
CA LEU A 344 3.54 1.10 -35.51
C LEU A 344 3.65 2.61 -35.25
N VAL A 345 2.66 3.17 -34.55
CA VAL A 345 2.71 4.57 -34.11
C VAL A 345 2.72 4.60 -32.59
N GLY A 346 3.79 5.14 -32.02
CA GLY A 346 3.90 5.35 -30.58
C GLY A 346 3.35 6.71 -30.16
N MET A 347 2.41 6.73 -29.23
CA MET A 347 1.94 7.95 -28.57
C MET A 347 2.26 7.88 -27.09
N PHE A 348 2.81 8.95 -26.53
CA PHE A 348 3.03 9.07 -25.10
C PHE A 348 2.51 10.42 -24.60
N HIS A 349 2.09 10.46 -23.33
CA HIS A 349 1.68 11.68 -22.66
C HIS A 349 2.61 11.95 -21.48
N ALA A 350 3.31 13.09 -21.52
CA ALA A 350 4.21 13.52 -20.47
C ALA A 350 3.41 14.03 -19.26
N ARG A 351 3.94 13.78 -18.05
CA ARG A 351 3.42 14.36 -16.81
C ARG A 351 4.41 15.39 -16.27
N GLU A 352 3.87 16.52 -15.84
CA GLU A 352 4.65 17.64 -15.29
C GLU A 352 5.42 17.22 -14.03
N ASP A 353 4.84 16.37 -13.19
CA ASP A 353 5.45 15.87 -11.95
C ASP A 353 6.52 14.77 -12.17
N ARG A 354 6.88 14.45 -13.42
CA ARG A 354 7.79 13.34 -13.77
C ARG A 354 8.78 13.69 -14.89
N VAL A 355 9.48 14.82 -14.75
CA VAL A 355 10.41 15.35 -15.76
C VAL A 355 11.47 14.33 -16.20
N THR A 356 12.19 13.70 -15.27
CA THR A 356 13.27 12.74 -15.59
C THR A 356 12.76 11.55 -16.41
N ARG A 357 11.60 10.97 -16.03
CA ARG A 357 10.98 9.87 -16.77
C ARG A 357 10.49 10.30 -18.14
N THR A 358 9.95 11.50 -18.24
CA THR A 358 9.53 12.06 -19.54
C THR A 358 10.71 12.13 -20.51
N LEU A 359 11.89 12.52 -20.03
CA LEU A 359 13.12 12.55 -20.84
C LEU A 359 13.56 11.14 -21.24
N GLU A 360 13.57 10.18 -20.32
CA GLU A 360 13.89 8.78 -20.62
C GLU A 360 12.94 8.17 -21.65
N PHE A 361 11.64 8.43 -21.51
CA PHE A 361 10.64 8.00 -22.50
C PHE A 361 10.85 8.67 -23.84
N ALA A 362 11.06 9.99 -23.88
CA ALA A 362 11.30 10.69 -25.13
C ALA A 362 12.53 10.13 -25.86
N GLN A 363 13.60 9.82 -25.11
CA GLN A 363 14.80 9.17 -25.66
C GLN A 363 14.52 7.76 -26.17
N LEU A 364 13.75 6.95 -25.42
CA LEU A 364 13.34 5.62 -25.87
C LEU A 364 12.51 5.71 -27.14
N MET A 365 11.51 6.60 -27.18
CA MET A 365 10.62 6.79 -28.33
C MET A 365 11.39 7.31 -29.55
N ALA A 366 12.39 8.18 -29.36
CA ALA A 366 13.25 8.65 -30.44
C ALA A 366 14.19 7.57 -30.98
N ARG A 367 14.55 6.58 -30.16
CA ARG A 367 15.40 5.43 -30.53
C ARG A 367 14.61 4.20 -30.97
N MET A 368 13.35 4.10 -30.59
CA MET A 368 12.44 3.07 -31.05
C MET A 368 12.23 3.29 -32.54
N PRO A 369 12.64 2.34 -33.38
CA PRO A 369 12.43 2.51 -34.79
C PRO A 369 10.99 2.12 -35.07
N PHE A 370 10.06 3.07 -34.95
CA PHE A 370 8.65 2.84 -35.32
C PHE A 370 8.49 2.33 -36.77
N GLU A 371 9.52 2.54 -37.60
CA GLU A 371 9.66 2.02 -38.97
C GLU A 371 10.59 0.78 -39.11
N LYS A 372 11.43 0.43 -38.12
CA LYS A 372 12.45 -0.65 -38.21
C LYS A 372 12.48 -1.62 -37.03
N ILE A 373 11.39 -1.80 -36.28
CA ILE A 373 11.22 -3.01 -35.47
C ILE A 373 10.76 -4.12 -36.42
N LEU A 374 11.73 -4.65 -37.16
CA LEU A 374 11.78 -5.99 -37.73
C LEU A 374 12.78 -6.78 -36.87
#